data_AF-A0A6T7KPR6-F1
#
_entry.id   AF-A0A6T7KPR6-F1
#
_cell.length_a   1.000
_cell.length_b   1.000
_cell.length_c   1.000
_cell.angle_alpha   90.00
_cell.angle_beta   90.00
_cell.angle_gamma   90.00
#
_symmetry.space_group_name_H-M   'P 1'
#
loop_
_entity.id
_entity.type
_entity.pdbx_description
1 polymer ?
#
loop_
_entity_poly.entity_id
_entity_poly.type
_entity_poly.pdbx_seq_one_letter_code
_entity_poly.pdbx_strand_id
1 'polypeptide(L)'
;DGIAFELSKCEFRLHDEGEPIETARLRVQDTPMNDWRFFIQPLPADHWVSVSRGPPTDAVDAWGTFRATFATPNLTARALEEQLDRSDTPFELKHIHELLPPEIRPQYFSLAAASQLP
;
A
#
# COMPACT_ATOMS: atom_id res chain seq x y z
N ASP A 1 -9.51 2.82 12.18
CA ASP A 1 -10.08 2.06 13.31
C ASP A 1 -9.09 1.28 14.19
N GLY A 2 -7.78 1.32 13.90
CA GLY A 2 -6.76 0.86 14.85
C GLY A 2 -6.87 -0.61 15.26
N ILE A 3 -6.27 -0.95 16.41
CA ILE A 3 -6.14 -2.34 16.91
C ILE A 3 -7.49 -2.94 17.32
N ALA A 4 -8.50 -2.11 17.63
CA ALA A 4 -9.80 -2.58 18.10
C ALA A 4 -10.77 -2.94 16.96
N PHE A 5 -10.37 -2.78 15.70
CA PHE A 5 -11.25 -3.07 14.57
C PHE A 5 -11.48 -4.57 14.41
N GLU A 6 -12.75 -4.99 14.36
CA GLU A 6 -13.14 -6.39 14.18
C GLU A 6 -13.01 -6.80 12.71
N LEU A 7 -11.85 -7.32 12.32
CA LEU A 7 -11.57 -7.78 10.95
C LEU A 7 -12.52 -8.88 10.45
N SER A 8 -13.15 -9.64 11.35
CA SER A 8 -14.16 -10.64 11.00
C SER A 8 -15.40 -10.05 10.31
N LYS A 9 -15.61 -8.73 10.41
CA LYS A 9 -16.68 -8.01 9.71
C LYS A 9 -16.35 -7.72 8.25
N CYS A 10 -15.11 -7.91 7.82
CA CYS A 10 -14.65 -7.62 6.47
C CYS A 10 -14.68 -8.86 5.58
N GLU A 11 -15.26 -8.71 4.39
CA GLU A 11 -15.18 -9.68 3.32
C GLU A 11 -14.45 -9.04 2.14
N PHE A 12 -13.35 -9.66 1.71
CA PHE A 12 -12.60 -9.25 0.53
C PHE A 12 -12.87 -10.23 -0.62
N ARG A 13 -13.21 -9.69 -1.79
CA ARG A 13 -13.36 -10.46 -3.03
C ARG A 13 -12.24 -10.07 -3.97
N LEU A 14 -11.36 -11.03 -4.23
CA LEU A 14 -10.24 -10.86 -5.15
C LEU A 14 -10.71 -11.09 -6.58
N HIS A 15 -10.21 -10.28 -7.48
CA HIS A 15 -10.38 -10.38 -8.92
C HIS A 15 -8.99 -10.67 -9.49
N ASP A 16 -8.78 -11.91 -9.89
CA ASP A 16 -7.58 -12.34 -10.61
C ASP A 16 -7.86 -12.17 -12.11
N GLU A 17 -7.19 -11.21 -12.73
CA GLU A 17 -7.26 -10.96 -14.18
C GLU A 17 -6.01 -11.49 -14.90
N GLY A 18 -5.16 -12.29 -14.24
CA GLY A 18 -3.89 -12.76 -14.79
C GLY A 18 -2.81 -11.67 -14.83
N GLU A 19 -3.04 -10.56 -14.13
CA GLU A 19 -2.13 -9.42 -14.01
C GLU A 19 -1.19 -9.60 -12.81
N PRO A 20 0.01 -8.97 -12.80
CA PRO A 20 0.95 -9.06 -11.68
C PRO A 20 0.43 -8.38 -10.39
N ILE A 21 -0.66 -7.62 -10.48
CA ILE A 21 -1.33 -6.97 -9.36
C ILE A 21 -2.79 -7.43 -9.36
N GLU A 22 -3.18 -8.13 -8.31
CA GLU A 22 -4.56 -8.53 -8.07
C GLU A 22 -5.35 -7.35 -7.50
N THR A 23 -6.62 -7.21 -7.91
CA THR A 23 -7.51 -6.18 -7.34
C THR A 23 -8.55 -6.82 -6.43
N ALA A 24 -8.95 -6.12 -5.37
CA ALA A 24 -10.00 -6.61 -4.49
C ALA A 24 -11.04 -5.55 -4.12
N ARG A 25 -12.27 -6.03 -3.89
CA ARG A 25 -13.42 -5.25 -3.41
C ARG A 25 -13.74 -5.64 -1.97
N LEU A 26 -14.16 -4.67 -1.16
CA LEU A 26 -14.47 -4.85 0.26
C LEU A 26 -15.97 -4.76 0.53
N ARG A 27 -16.47 -5.63 1.41
CA ARG A 27 -17.72 -5.44 2.14
C ARG A 27 -17.45 -5.40 3.63
N VAL A 28 -18.14 -4.52 4.35
CA VAL A 28 -18.11 -4.47 5.83
C VAL A 28 -19.52 -4.74 6.33
N GLN A 29 -19.71 -5.81 7.09
CA GLN A 29 -21.04 -6.25 7.57
C GLN A 29 -22.07 -6.26 6.43
N ASP A 30 -21.75 -7.00 5.36
CA ASP A 30 -22.55 -7.09 4.13
C ASP A 30 -22.70 -5.81 3.29
N THR A 31 -22.23 -4.65 3.76
CA THR A 31 -22.34 -3.39 3.02
C THR A 31 -21.16 -3.23 2.05
N PRO A 32 -21.39 -3.09 0.74
CA PRO A 32 -20.32 -2.82 -0.22
C PRO A 32 -19.66 -1.46 0.01
N MET A 33 -18.32 -1.46 0.10
CA MET A 33 -17.51 -0.25 0.23
C MET A 33 -17.06 0.19 -1.17
N ASN A 34 -17.99 0.74 -1.96
CA ASN A 34 -17.76 1.06 -3.37
C ASN A 34 -16.70 2.15 -3.59
N ASP A 35 -16.42 2.97 -2.58
CA ASP A 35 -15.41 4.02 -2.62
C ASP A 35 -14.03 3.52 -2.17
N TRP A 36 -13.88 2.21 -1.97
CA TRP A 36 -12.62 1.57 -1.61
C TRP A 36 -12.11 0.63 -2.70
N ARG A 37 -10.80 0.60 -2.90
CA ARG A 37 -10.08 -0.33 -3.78
C ARG A 37 -8.86 -0.87 -3.08
N PHE A 38 -8.54 -2.13 -3.36
CA PHE A 38 -7.35 -2.79 -2.84
C PHE A 38 -6.56 -3.36 -4.01
N PHE A 39 -5.25 -3.14 -3.98
CA PHE A 39 -4.29 -3.62 -4.96
C PHE A 39 -3.28 -4.49 -4.23
N ILE A 40 -3.13 -5.74 -4.66
CA ILE A 40 -2.36 -6.75 -3.96
C ILE A 40 -1.30 -7.26 -4.92
N GLN A 41 -0.05 -7.17 -4.53
CA GLN A 41 1.09 -7.55 -5.36
C GLN A 41 1.95 -8.57 -4.61
N PRO A 42 2.18 -9.77 -5.18
CA PRO A 42 3.21 -10.67 -4.69
C PRO A 42 4.60 -10.10 -4.99
N LEU A 43 5.52 -10.27 -4.04
CA LEU A 43 6.92 -9.89 -4.14
C LEU A 43 7.80 -11.15 -3.96
N PRO A 44 9.09 -11.09 -4.33
CA PRO A 44 10.02 -12.19 -4.10
C PRO A 44 10.10 -12.63 -2.62
N ALA A 45 10.54 -13.87 -2.39
CA ALA A 45 10.72 -14.46 -1.06
C ALA A 45 9.44 -14.48 -0.21
N ASP A 46 8.31 -14.82 -0.82
CA ASP A 46 7.00 -14.96 -0.17
C ASP A 46 6.49 -13.68 0.52
N HIS A 47 6.94 -12.51 0.07
CA HIS A 47 6.44 -11.23 0.55
C HIS A 47 5.22 -10.78 -0.26
N TRP A 48 4.37 -9.97 0.37
CA TRP A 48 3.18 -9.40 -0.26
C TRP A 48 3.07 -7.93 0.13
N VAL A 49 2.62 -7.10 -0.83
CA VAL A 49 2.24 -5.72 -0.58
C VAL A 49 0.77 -5.55 -0.93
N SER A 50 0.05 -4.85 -0.07
CA SER A 50 -1.31 -4.40 -0.35
C SER A 50 -1.41 -2.89 -0.22
N VAL A 51 -1.97 -2.23 -1.23
CA VAL A 51 -2.32 -0.81 -1.19
C VAL A 51 -3.83 -0.68 -1.15
N SER A 52 -4.35 -0.06 -0.09
CA SER A 52 -5.76 0.32 0.01
C SER A 52 -5.92 1.79 -0.36
N ARG A 53 -6.88 2.09 -1.22
CA ARG A 53 -7.29 3.46 -1.55
C ARG A 53 -8.75 3.65 -1.13
N GLY A 54 -9.03 4.77 -0.49
CA GLY A 54 -10.34 5.15 -0.01
C GLY A 54 -10.51 6.67 -0.04
N PRO A 55 -11.72 7.17 0.25
CA PRO A 55 -11.97 8.60 0.23
C PRO A 55 -11.19 9.30 1.37
N PRO A 56 -10.64 10.51 1.14
CA PRO A 56 -9.94 11.27 2.17
C PRO A 56 -10.77 11.51 3.44
N THR A 57 -12.10 11.54 3.31
CA THR A 57 -13.07 11.71 4.41
C THR A 57 -13.05 10.56 5.42
N ASP A 58 -12.56 9.38 5.04
CA ASP A 58 -12.51 8.19 5.89
C ASP A 58 -11.18 8.06 6.64
N ALA A 59 -10.19 8.91 6.34
CA ALA A 59 -8.87 8.88 6.99
C ALA A 59 -8.98 9.18 8.49
N VAL A 60 -8.80 8.21 9.38
CA VAL A 60 -8.94 8.45 10.83
C VAL A 60 -7.86 9.43 11.31
N ASP A 61 -8.28 10.60 11.79
CA ASP A 61 -7.39 11.67 12.24
C ASP A 61 -8.03 12.41 13.42
N ALA A 62 -7.69 11.97 14.64
CA ALA A 62 -8.30 12.48 15.87
C ALA A 62 -8.02 13.97 16.14
N TRP A 63 -6.93 14.52 15.58
CA TRP A 63 -6.50 15.90 15.82
C TRP A 63 -6.58 16.78 14.56
N GLY A 64 -7.00 16.23 13.42
CA GLY A 64 -7.11 16.97 12.16
C GLY A 64 -5.76 17.36 11.53
N THR A 65 -4.64 17.05 12.17
CA THR A 65 -3.31 17.46 11.74
C THR A 65 -2.83 16.69 10.51
N PHE A 66 -3.23 15.43 10.37
CA PHE A 66 -2.88 14.61 9.22
C PHE A 66 -3.68 15.02 7.99
N ARG A 67 -5.00 15.16 8.10
CA ARG A 67 -5.88 15.60 7.01
C ARG A 67 -5.53 17.01 6.52
N ALA A 68 -5.01 17.88 7.40
CA ALA A 68 -4.50 19.20 7.02
C ALA A 68 -3.31 19.15 6.04
N THR A 69 -2.61 18.02 5.94
CA THR A 69 -1.51 17.83 4.98
C THR A 69 -1.98 17.42 3.59
N PHE A 70 -3.27 17.12 3.41
CA PHE A 70 -3.77 16.64 2.12
C PHE A 70 -3.76 17.76 1.08
N ALA A 71 -3.08 17.50 -0.04
CA ALA A 71 -3.05 18.43 -1.16
C ALA A 71 -4.45 18.65 -1.79
N THR A 72 -5.35 17.66 -1.68
CA THR A 72 -6.71 17.73 -2.20
C THR A 72 -7.69 17.06 -1.22
N PRO A 73 -8.17 17.80 -0.20
CA PRO A 73 -9.01 17.22 0.85
C PRO A 73 -10.46 16.97 0.40
N ASN A 74 -10.91 17.67 -0.64
CA ASN A 74 -12.26 17.55 -1.19
C ASN A 74 -12.20 17.07 -2.65
N LEU A 75 -12.51 15.79 -2.87
CA LEU A 75 -12.64 15.22 -4.21
C LEU A 75 -14.12 15.15 -4.57
N THR A 76 -14.43 15.41 -5.84
CA THR A 76 -15.76 15.07 -6.38
C THR A 76 -15.86 13.55 -6.51
N ALA A 77 -17.08 13.00 -6.49
CA ALA A 77 -17.28 11.55 -6.65
C ALA A 77 -16.59 11.00 -7.91
N ARG A 78 -16.70 11.72 -9.02
CA ARG A 78 -16.03 11.37 -10.27
C ARG A 78 -14.50 11.40 -10.15
N ALA A 79 -13.94 12.46 -9.56
CA ALA A 79 -12.49 12.56 -9.40
C ALA A 79 -11.95 11.46 -8.47
N LEU A 80 -12.71 11.09 -7.44
CA LEU A 80 -12.39 9.96 -6.58
C LEU A 80 -12.38 8.65 -7.37
N GLU A 81 -13.43 8.36 -8.15
CA GLU A 81 -13.52 7.17 -8.99
C GLU A 81 -12.33 7.05 -9.95
N GLU A 82 -11.98 8.14 -10.63
CA GLU A 82 -10.81 8.21 -11.52
C GLU A 82 -9.48 7.90 -10.78
N GLN A 83 -9.33 8.32 -9.51
CA GLN A 83 -8.13 7.99 -8.71
C GLN A 83 -8.15 6.57 -8.15
N LEU A 84 -9.33 6.06 -7.79
CA LEU A 84 -9.49 4.72 -7.26
C LEU A 84 -9.04 3.67 -8.27
N ASP A 85 -9.40 3.83 -9.55
CA ASP A 85 -9.11 2.86 -10.60
C ASP A 85 -7.80 3.15 -11.36
N ARG A 86 -7.02 4.15 -10.93
CA ARG A 86 -5.73 4.49 -11.53
C ARG A 86 -4.72 3.33 -11.40
N SER A 87 -4.16 2.86 -12.50
CA SER A 87 -3.02 1.93 -12.48
C SER A 87 -1.79 2.60 -11.88
N ASP A 88 -1.15 1.97 -10.89
CA ASP A 88 0.15 2.41 -10.37
C ASP A 88 1.28 1.52 -10.91
N THR A 89 2.50 2.05 -10.92
CA THR A 89 3.71 1.27 -11.18
C THR A 89 3.83 0.17 -10.11
N PRO A 90 4.10 -1.09 -10.49
CA PRO A 90 4.34 -2.16 -9.52
C PRO A 90 5.47 -1.82 -8.55
N PHE A 91 5.34 -2.29 -7.31
CA PHE A 91 6.41 -2.23 -6.32
C PHE A 91 7.58 -3.10 -6.75
N GLU A 92 8.79 -2.63 -6.48
CA GLU A 92 10.03 -3.37 -6.71
C GLU A 92 10.78 -3.50 -5.39
N LEU A 93 11.24 -4.71 -5.08
CA LEU A 93 12.12 -4.91 -3.94
C LEU A 93 13.49 -4.31 -4.27
N LYS A 94 13.98 -3.39 -3.43
CA LYS A 94 15.32 -2.81 -3.53
C LYS A 94 16.19 -3.28 -2.39
N HIS A 95 17.40 -3.70 -2.71
CA HIS A 95 18.45 -3.93 -1.73
C HIS A 95 19.04 -2.59 -1.30
N ILE A 96 19.45 -2.49 -0.02
CA ILE A 96 20.01 -1.27 0.55
C ILE A 96 21.18 -0.74 -0.29
N HIS A 97 22.06 -1.62 -0.78
CA HIS A 97 23.22 -1.23 -1.58
C HIS A 97 22.87 -0.52 -2.90
N GLU A 98 21.66 -0.73 -3.44
CA GLU A 98 21.18 -0.06 -4.64
C GLU A 98 20.81 1.40 -4.38
N LEU A 99 20.44 1.72 -3.13
CA LEU A 99 20.08 3.07 -2.69
C LEU A 99 21.32 3.90 -2.30
N LEU A 100 22.48 3.27 -2.14
CA LEU A 100 23.70 3.95 -1.75
C LEU A 100 24.32 4.70 -2.94
N PRO A 101 24.87 5.91 -2.72
CA PRO A 101 25.78 6.55 -3.66
C PRO A 101 26.91 5.59 -4.09
N PRO A 102 27.33 5.59 -5.37
CA PRO A 102 28.35 4.68 -5.88
C PRO A 102 29.64 4.65 -5.06
N GLU A 103 30.01 5.79 -4.46
CA GLU A 103 31.26 5.99 -3.74
C GLU A 103 31.31 5.22 -2.42
N ILE A 104 30.16 4.99 -1.77
CA ILE A 104 30.09 4.34 -0.46
C ILE A 104 29.73 2.85 -0.55
N ARG A 105 29.27 2.37 -1.71
CA ARG A 105 28.94 0.95 -1.94
C ARG A 105 30.08 -0.01 -1.59
N PRO A 106 31.35 0.23 -1.97
CA PRO A 106 32.44 -0.68 -1.63
C PRO A 106 32.63 -0.88 -0.12
N GLN A 107 32.47 0.20 0.67
CA GLN A 107 32.58 0.15 2.13
C GLN A 107 31.42 -0.62 2.75
N TYR A 108 30.20 -0.45 2.22
CA TYR A 108 29.04 -1.22 2.64
C TYR A 108 29.27 -2.73 2.46
N PHE A 109 29.77 -3.15 1.29
CA PHE A 109 30.05 -4.57 1.03
C PHE A 109 31.19 -5.11 1.92
N SER A 110 32.22 -4.31 2.20
CA SER A 110 33.32 -4.75 3.08
C SER A 110 32.87 -4.94 4.53
N LEU A 111 31.99 -4.06 5.03
CA LEU A 111 31.42 -4.16 6.38
C LEU A 111 30.43 -5.33 6.48
N ALA A 112 29.56 -5.50 5.48
CA ALA A 112 28.61 -6.61 5.44
C ALA A 112 29.31 -7.98 5.42
N ALA A 113 30.42 -8.11 4.68
CA ALA A 113 31.22 -9.33 4.67
C ALA A 113 31.90 -9.62 6.02
N ALA A 114 32.36 -8.58 6.74
CA ALA A 114 32.97 -8.73 8.06
C ALA A 114 31.96 -9.15 9.14
N SER A 115 30.68 -8.78 9.01
CA SER A 115 29.61 -9.16 9.94
C SER A 115 29.03 -10.57 9.72
N GLN A 116 29.46 -11.28 8.67
CA GLN A 116 29.03 -12.66 8.37
C GLN A 116 30.08 -13.72 8.75
N LEU A 117 31.17 -13.34 9.41
CA LEU A 117 32.13 -14.27 9.99
C LEU A 117 31.60 -14.79 11.36
N PRO A 118 31.78 -16.08 11.67
CA PRO A 118 31.18 -16.75 12.83
C PRO A 118 31.69 -16.22 14.18
#